data_AF-A0A954ZSP8-F1
#
_entry.id   AF-A0A954ZSP8-F1
#
_cell.length_a   1.000
_cell.length_b   1.000
_cell.length_c   1.000
_cell.angle_alpha   90.00
_cell.angle_beta   90.00
_cell.angle_gamma   90.00
#
_symmetry.space_group_name_H-M   'P 1'
#
loop_
_entity.id
_entity.type
_entity.pdbx_description
1 polymer ?
#
loop_
_entity_poly.entity_id
_entity_poly.type
_entity_poly.pdbx_seq_one_letter_code
_entity_poly.pdbx_strand_id
1 'polypeptide(L)'
;MPDALNTKPVQSPREPPAAKRLSDLALRFTLGKLNANECDHTTLIALIAWLLLKSDEAIATQRIISGLRGLDRSGCPPLAPGRGYNETVAGFWITIVRRYLTTRVHHADPARAVRSVVEAFAGKPELIFDYFSRRRLHSWEARAHWIEPDIKPLPDAPAPTDRTDP
;
A
#
# COMPACT_ATOMS: atom_id res chain seq x y z
N MET A 1 -15.27 12.01 43.10
CA MET A 1 -14.90 10.88 42.23
C MET A 1 -15.00 11.36 40.79
N PRO A 2 -13.91 11.68 40.09
CA PRO A 2 -13.97 11.93 38.66
C PRO A 2 -13.25 10.85 37.82
N ASP A 3 -13.91 10.56 36.72
CA ASP A 3 -13.58 9.78 35.53
C ASP A 3 -12.14 9.29 35.32
N ALA A 4 -12.03 7.96 35.19
CA ALA A 4 -10.89 7.30 34.60
C ALA A 4 -10.85 7.61 33.09
N LEU A 5 -9.93 8.50 32.70
CA LEU A 5 -9.51 8.71 31.32
C LEU A 5 -9.03 7.38 30.73
N ASN A 6 -9.87 6.79 29.88
CA ASN A 6 -9.54 5.64 29.05
C ASN A 6 -8.58 6.09 27.93
N THR A 7 -7.30 6.24 28.25
CA THR A 7 -6.25 6.40 27.24
C THR A 7 -5.95 5.04 26.62
N LYS A 8 -6.50 4.78 25.44
CA LYS A 8 -6.03 3.67 24.59
C LYS A 8 -4.53 3.81 24.37
N PRO A 9 -3.74 2.74 24.51
CA PRO A 9 -2.30 2.82 24.26
C PRO A 9 -2.06 3.18 22.79
N VAL A 10 -1.27 4.24 22.57
CA VAL A 10 -0.62 4.52 21.29
C VAL A 10 0.22 3.29 20.96
N GLN A 11 -0.14 2.57 19.89
CA GLN A 11 0.63 1.42 19.44
C GLN A 11 2.01 1.92 19.00
N SER A 12 3.06 1.45 19.68
CA SER A 12 4.45 1.61 19.26
C SER A 12 4.63 1.10 17.82
N PRO A 13 5.59 1.64 17.05
CA PRO A 13 5.89 1.11 15.72
C PRO A 13 6.20 -0.38 15.85
N ARG A 14 5.34 -1.22 15.27
CA ARG A 14 5.49 -2.68 15.33
C ARG A 14 6.79 -3.03 14.63
N GLU A 15 7.71 -3.73 15.31
CA GLU A 15 8.94 -4.18 14.68
C GLU A 15 8.61 -4.90 13.36
N PRO A 16 9.27 -4.54 12.25
CA PRO A 16 8.98 -5.13 10.97
C PRO A 16 9.27 -6.64 11.01
N PRO A 17 8.33 -7.47 10.52
CA PRO A 17 8.43 -8.91 10.68
C PRO A 17 9.70 -9.48 10.02
N ALA A 18 10.34 -10.45 10.68
CA ALA A 18 11.48 -11.17 10.13
C ALA A 18 11.16 -11.79 8.74
N ALA A 19 12.18 -11.99 7.89
CA ALA A 19 12.01 -12.44 6.50
C ALA A 19 11.11 -13.69 6.34
N LYS A 20 11.25 -14.68 7.23
CA LYS A 20 10.42 -15.90 7.22
C LYS A 20 8.93 -15.59 7.45
N ARG A 21 8.64 -14.63 8.32
CA ARG A 21 7.26 -14.16 8.60
C ARG A 21 6.71 -13.34 7.44
N LEU A 22 7.54 -12.56 6.74
CA LEU A 22 7.15 -11.84 5.53
C LEU A 22 6.78 -12.80 4.38
N SER A 23 7.55 -13.87 4.17
CA SER A 23 7.23 -14.87 3.16
C SER A 23 5.87 -15.55 3.39
N ASP A 24 5.60 -15.96 4.64
CA ASP A 24 4.32 -16.59 5.02
C ASP A 24 3.15 -15.62 4.84
N LEU A 25 3.29 -14.39 5.35
CA LEU A 25 2.29 -13.34 5.18
C LEU A 25 2.04 -13.06 3.70
N ALA A 26 3.08 -13.00 2.87
CA ALA A 26 2.95 -12.77 1.43
C ALA A 26 2.17 -13.89 0.74
N LEU A 27 2.46 -15.15 1.08
CA LEU A 27 1.70 -16.28 0.55
C LEU A 27 0.21 -16.17 0.93
N ARG A 28 -0.11 -15.96 2.21
CA ARG A 28 -1.51 -15.86 2.67
C ARG A 28 -2.21 -14.64 2.11
N PHE A 29 -1.50 -13.52 1.97
CA PHE A 29 -1.98 -12.31 1.34
C PHE A 29 -2.37 -12.54 -0.12
N THR A 30 -1.51 -13.18 -0.93
CA THR A 30 -1.83 -13.47 -2.34
C THR A 30 -3.02 -14.43 -2.49
N LEU A 31 -3.33 -15.21 -1.46
CA LEU A 31 -4.51 -16.07 -1.39
C LEU A 31 -5.75 -15.36 -0.83
N GLY A 32 -5.64 -14.10 -0.41
CA GLY A 32 -6.74 -13.36 0.24
C GLY A 32 -7.10 -13.88 1.63
N LYS A 33 -6.14 -14.47 2.36
CA LYS A 33 -6.35 -15.18 3.63
C LYS A 33 -5.69 -14.50 4.84
N LEU A 34 -5.45 -13.19 4.79
CA LEU A 34 -5.07 -12.47 6.00
C LEU A 34 -6.29 -12.31 6.90
N ASN A 35 -6.08 -12.37 8.22
CA ASN A 35 -7.12 -12.00 9.18
C ASN A 35 -7.08 -10.50 9.50
N ALA A 36 -8.13 -10.01 10.16
CA ALA A 36 -8.30 -8.58 10.50
C ALA A 36 -7.11 -7.96 11.27
N ASN A 37 -6.40 -8.74 12.09
CA ASN A 37 -5.27 -8.27 12.90
C ASN A 37 -3.94 -8.20 12.12
N GLU A 38 -3.91 -8.74 10.91
CA GLU A 38 -2.73 -8.83 10.04
C GLU A 38 -2.83 -7.90 8.83
N CYS A 39 -3.95 -7.23 8.62
CA CYS A 39 -4.18 -6.35 7.47
C CYS A 39 -4.22 -4.87 7.86
N ASP A 40 -3.33 -4.48 8.77
CA ASP A 40 -3.06 -3.06 9.01
C ASP A 40 -2.22 -2.44 7.88
N HIS A 41 -2.27 -1.11 7.77
CA HIS A 41 -1.54 -0.35 6.73
C HIS A 41 -0.05 -0.71 6.70
N THR A 42 0.59 -0.78 7.87
CA THR A 42 2.00 -1.16 8.02
C THR A 42 2.31 -2.50 7.37
N THR A 43 1.47 -3.51 7.61
CA THR A 43 1.65 -4.85 7.06
C THR A 43 1.43 -4.85 5.55
N LEU A 44 0.43 -4.14 5.05
CA LEU A 44 0.18 -4.04 3.61
C LEU A 44 1.32 -3.33 2.88
N ILE A 45 1.90 -2.27 3.45
CA ILE A 45 3.11 -1.61 2.92
C ILE A 45 4.30 -2.57 2.91
N ALA A 46 4.51 -3.34 3.98
CA ALA A 46 5.58 -4.32 4.06
C ALA A 46 5.42 -5.43 2.98
N LEU A 47 4.19 -5.87 2.74
CA LEU A 47 3.85 -6.88 1.75
C LEU A 47 4.06 -6.39 0.31
N ILE A 48 3.64 -5.15 0.01
CA ILE A 48 3.90 -4.50 -1.27
C ILE A 48 5.41 -4.46 -1.53
N ALA A 49 6.20 -3.97 -0.57
CA ALA A 49 7.65 -3.91 -0.69
C ALA A 49 8.27 -5.30 -0.89
N TRP A 50 7.85 -6.28 -0.09
CA TRP A 50 8.36 -7.65 -0.18
C TRP A 50 8.09 -8.28 -1.54
N LEU A 51 6.86 -8.14 -2.06
CA LEU A 51 6.50 -8.71 -3.36
C LEU A 51 7.26 -8.05 -4.52
N LEU A 52 7.44 -6.72 -4.48
CA LEU A 52 8.23 -5.98 -5.47
C LEU A 52 9.73 -6.38 -5.46
N LEU A 53 10.27 -6.80 -4.31
CA LEU A 53 11.66 -7.27 -4.19
C LEU A 53 11.85 -8.74 -4.61
N LYS A 54 10.77 -9.54 -4.60
CA LYS A 54 10.84 -11.01 -4.76
C LYS A 54 10.27 -11.52 -6.08
N SER A 55 9.77 -10.65 -6.93
CA SER A 55 9.14 -11.02 -8.18
C SER A 55 9.43 -9.96 -9.24
N ASP A 56 9.32 -10.36 -10.50
CA ASP A 56 9.22 -9.39 -11.59
C ASP A 56 8.09 -8.39 -11.31
N GLU A 57 8.26 -7.16 -11.75
CA GLU A 57 7.34 -6.06 -11.47
C GLU A 57 5.90 -6.35 -11.90
N ALA A 58 5.72 -6.93 -13.09
CA ALA A 58 4.38 -7.23 -13.60
C ALA A 58 3.71 -8.32 -12.74
N ILE A 59 4.47 -9.34 -12.36
CA ILE A 59 3.98 -10.42 -11.48
C ILE A 59 3.68 -9.90 -10.08
N ALA A 60 4.56 -9.05 -9.52
CA ALA A 60 4.38 -8.44 -8.21
C ALA A 60 3.10 -7.60 -8.18
N THR A 61 2.90 -6.74 -9.19
CA THR A 61 1.72 -5.88 -9.33
C THR A 61 0.43 -6.70 -9.37
N GLN A 62 0.39 -7.74 -10.22
CA GLN A 62 -0.77 -8.64 -10.31
C GLN A 62 -1.07 -9.34 -8.97
N ARG A 63 -0.04 -9.82 -8.28
CA ARG A 63 -0.17 -10.48 -6.96
C ARG A 63 -0.68 -9.51 -5.90
N ILE A 64 -0.19 -8.27 -5.89
CA ILE A 64 -0.61 -7.23 -4.95
C ILE A 64 -2.08 -6.89 -5.16
N ILE A 65 -2.48 -6.58 -6.40
CA ILE A 65 -3.86 -6.27 -6.75
C ILE A 65 -4.79 -7.43 -6.39
N SER A 66 -4.43 -8.66 -6.74
CA SER A 66 -5.24 -9.85 -6.44
C SER A 66 -5.40 -10.05 -4.93
N GLY A 67 -4.31 -9.90 -4.16
CA GLY A 67 -4.35 -10.00 -2.70
C GLY A 67 -5.27 -8.94 -2.08
N LEU A 68 -5.11 -7.67 -2.45
CA LEU A 68 -5.95 -6.57 -1.94
C LEU A 68 -7.45 -6.76 -2.27
N ARG A 69 -7.77 -7.22 -3.49
CA ARG A 69 -9.16 -7.57 -3.85
C ARG A 69 -9.70 -8.75 -3.03
N GLY A 70 -8.85 -9.72 -2.70
CA GLY A 70 -9.20 -10.82 -1.80
C GLY A 70 -9.51 -10.34 -0.38
N LEU A 71 -8.73 -9.37 0.11
CA LEU A 71 -8.89 -8.83 1.47
C LEU A 71 -10.21 -8.08 1.68
N ASP A 72 -10.75 -7.43 0.64
CA ASP A 72 -12.05 -6.74 0.73
C ASP A 72 -13.17 -7.70 1.18
N ARG A 73 -13.13 -8.94 0.70
CA ARG A 73 -14.10 -9.99 1.07
C ARG A 73 -13.92 -10.48 2.51
N SER A 74 -12.73 -10.28 3.08
CA SER A 74 -12.38 -10.72 4.45
C SER A 74 -12.65 -9.66 5.52
N GLY A 75 -13.14 -8.47 5.15
CA GLY A 75 -13.43 -7.38 6.09
C GLY A 75 -12.21 -6.61 6.58
N CYS A 76 -11.08 -6.75 5.89
CA CYS A 76 -9.85 -6.02 6.19
C CYS A 76 -9.97 -4.52 5.86
N PRO A 77 -9.31 -3.64 6.63
CA PRO A 77 -9.32 -2.22 6.35
C PRO A 77 -8.53 -1.90 5.06
N PRO A 78 -8.91 -0.84 4.34
CA PRO A 78 -8.23 -0.43 3.12
C PRO A 78 -6.86 0.22 3.39
N LEU A 79 -6.02 0.23 2.35
CA LEU A 79 -4.69 0.87 2.28
C LEU A 79 -4.70 2.41 2.46
N ALA A 80 -5.86 3.03 2.41
CA ALA A 80 -6.03 4.47 2.62
C ALA A 80 -7.41 4.70 3.24
N PRO A 81 -7.65 5.85 3.92
CA PRO A 81 -8.97 6.16 4.50
C PRO A 81 -10.08 6.03 3.46
N GLY A 82 -11.09 5.22 3.78
CA GLY A 82 -12.16 4.87 2.84
C GLY A 82 -12.78 3.51 3.20
N ARG A 83 -13.55 2.93 2.29
CA ARG A 83 -14.10 1.57 2.44
C ARG A 83 -13.75 0.72 1.24
N GLY A 84 -13.32 -0.52 1.51
CA GLY A 84 -13.10 -1.58 0.54
C GLY A 84 -12.01 -1.31 -0.50
N TYR A 85 -11.93 -2.18 -1.50
CA TYR A 85 -10.91 -2.11 -2.53
C TYR A 85 -11.05 -0.86 -3.42
N ASN A 86 -9.90 -0.28 -3.80
CA ASN A 86 -9.80 0.84 -4.72
C ASN A 86 -8.54 0.68 -5.59
N GLU A 87 -8.72 0.53 -6.90
CA GLU A 87 -7.65 0.28 -7.87
C GLU A 87 -6.62 1.42 -7.88
N THR A 88 -7.07 2.68 -7.85
CA THR A 88 -6.17 3.85 -7.83
C THR A 88 -5.34 3.90 -6.54
N VAL A 89 -5.93 3.59 -5.38
CA VAL A 89 -5.18 3.53 -4.12
C VAL A 89 -4.11 2.43 -4.15
N ALA A 90 -4.45 1.25 -4.69
CA ALA A 90 -3.49 0.16 -4.83
C ALA A 90 -2.33 0.55 -5.77
N GLY A 91 -2.64 1.09 -6.94
CA GLY A 91 -1.64 1.55 -7.91
C GLY A 91 -0.73 2.65 -7.36
N PHE A 92 -1.27 3.55 -6.55
CA PHE A 92 -0.51 4.61 -5.91
C PHE A 92 0.58 4.04 -5.00
N TRP A 93 0.20 3.13 -4.09
CA TRP A 93 1.14 2.55 -3.14
C TRP A 93 2.19 1.67 -3.82
N ILE A 94 1.81 0.91 -4.86
CA ILE A 94 2.77 0.16 -5.68
C ILE A 94 3.79 1.11 -6.29
N THR A 95 3.33 2.22 -6.89
CA THR A 95 4.20 3.19 -7.57
C THR A 95 5.17 3.87 -6.60
N ILE A 96 4.67 4.39 -5.47
CA ILE A 96 5.49 5.09 -4.47
C ILE A 96 6.52 4.15 -3.83
N VAL A 97 6.12 2.94 -3.46
CA VAL A 97 7.03 1.96 -2.85
C VAL A 97 8.08 1.49 -3.85
N ARG A 98 7.67 1.17 -5.10
CA ARG A 98 8.60 0.79 -6.17
C ARG A 98 9.67 1.86 -6.36
N ARG A 99 9.26 3.13 -6.53
CA ARG A 99 10.21 4.24 -6.68
C ARG A 99 11.16 4.35 -5.51
N TYR A 100 10.66 4.24 -4.28
CA TYR A 100 11.52 4.30 -3.11
C TYR A 100 12.57 3.18 -3.13
N LEU A 101 12.15 1.96 -3.45
CA LEU A 101 13.06 0.82 -3.56
C LEU A 101 14.12 1.04 -4.66
N THR A 102 13.74 1.53 -5.84
CA THR A 102 14.69 1.73 -6.94
C THR A 102 15.64 2.91 -6.75
N THR A 103 15.22 3.95 -6.02
CA THR A 103 16.00 5.21 -5.88
C THR A 103 16.77 5.35 -4.58
N ARG A 104 16.37 4.65 -3.52
CA ARG A 104 16.94 4.83 -2.17
C ARG A 104 17.51 3.55 -1.57
N VAL A 105 17.19 2.38 -2.13
CA VAL A 105 17.52 1.09 -1.51
C VAL A 105 18.49 0.31 -2.39
N HIS A 106 19.76 0.31 -1.99
CA HIS A 106 20.81 -0.54 -2.56
C HIS A 106 21.08 -1.78 -1.69
N HIS A 107 20.14 -2.16 -0.82
CA HIS A 107 20.35 -3.24 0.14
C HIS A 107 20.32 -4.61 -0.56
N ALA A 108 21.41 -5.38 -0.41
CA ALA A 108 21.43 -6.79 -0.80
C ALA A 108 20.50 -7.67 0.05
N ASP A 109 20.03 -7.18 1.20
CA ASP A 109 19.11 -7.88 2.10
C ASP A 109 17.67 -7.32 1.97
N PRO A 110 16.74 -8.10 1.37
CA PRO A 110 15.34 -7.72 1.22
C PRO A 110 14.63 -7.40 2.53
N ALA A 111 15.03 -8.01 3.66
CA ALA A 111 14.42 -7.69 4.93
C ALA A 111 14.74 -6.24 5.33
N ARG A 112 16.00 -5.79 5.18
CA ARG A 112 16.37 -4.39 5.46
C ARG A 112 15.65 -3.41 4.54
N ALA A 113 15.54 -3.76 3.26
CA ALA A 113 14.81 -2.97 2.28
C ALA A 113 13.34 -2.76 2.70
N VAL A 114 12.64 -3.83 3.09
CA VAL A 114 11.27 -3.74 3.61
C VAL A 114 11.19 -2.87 4.86
N ARG A 115 12.14 -2.99 5.81
CA ARG A 115 12.17 -2.12 7.01
C ARG A 115 12.25 -0.66 6.64
N SER A 116 13.15 -0.30 5.73
CA SER A 116 13.32 1.08 5.26
C SER A 116 12.04 1.64 4.61
N VAL A 117 11.33 0.83 3.81
CA VAL A 117 10.03 1.23 3.24
C VAL A 117 8.99 1.45 4.34
N VAL A 118 8.90 0.52 5.31
CA VAL A 118 7.96 0.62 6.43
C VAL A 118 8.21 1.89 7.24
N GLU A 119 9.46 2.18 7.59
CA GLU A 119 9.85 3.41 8.29
C GLU A 119 9.45 4.67 7.50
N ALA A 120 9.58 4.64 6.17
CA ALA A 120 9.26 5.78 5.32
C ALA A 120 7.75 6.06 5.20
N PHE A 121 6.90 5.02 5.19
CA PHE A 121 5.51 5.13 4.74
C PHE A 121 4.43 4.57 5.67
N ALA A 122 4.75 3.71 6.64
CA ALA A 122 3.73 3.08 7.50
C ALA A 122 2.97 4.09 8.36
N GLY A 123 3.63 5.19 8.76
CA GLY A 123 2.99 6.29 9.49
C GLY A 123 2.25 7.31 8.61
N LYS A 124 2.13 7.07 7.29
CA LYS A 124 1.65 8.08 6.33
C LYS A 124 0.51 7.57 5.42
N PRO A 125 -0.55 6.93 5.94
CA PRO A 125 -1.66 6.44 5.10
C PRO A 125 -2.35 7.56 4.30
N GLU A 126 -2.25 8.81 4.73
CA GLU A 126 -2.82 9.97 4.06
C GLU A 126 -1.94 10.59 2.96
N LEU A 127 -0.73 10.06 2.72
CA LEU A 127 0.20 10.58 1.69
C LEU A 127 -0.44 10.68 0.30
N ILE A 128 -1.39 9.80 -0.02
CA ILE A 128 -2.11 9.83 -1.30
C ILE A 128 -2.86 11.15 -1.53
N PHE A 129 -3.29 11.84 -0.47
CA PHE A 129 -4.00 13.12 -0.57
C PHE A 129 -3.11 14.31 -0.95
N ASP A 130 -1.78 14.13 -0.96
CA ASP A 130 -0.85 15.12 -1.54
C ASP A 130 -0.90 15.10 -3.08
N TYR A 131 -1.43 14.02 -3.67
CA TYR A 131 -1.46 13.78 -5.11
C TYR A 131 -2.89 13.78 -5.66
N PHE A 132 -3.85 13.28 -4.88
CA PHE A 132 -5.24 13.14 -5.31
C PHE A 132 -6.20 13.88 -4.38
N SER A 133 -7.20 14.55 -4.96
CA SER A 133 -8.31 15.07 -4.20
C SER A 133 -9.20 13.93 -3.67
N ARG A 134 -9.81 14.15 -2.50
CA ARG A 134 -10.77 13.19 -1.91
C ARG A 134 -11.93 12.89 -2.87
N ARG A 135 -12.43 13.92 -3.58
CA ARG A 135 -13.50 13.79 -4.57
C ARG A 135 -13.10 12.81 -5.69
N ARG A 136 -11.86 12.92 -6.16
CA ARG A 136 -11.32 12.05 -7.22
C ARG A 136 -11.15 10.62 -6.74
N LEU A 137 -10.53 10.39 -5.58
CA LEU A 137 -10.33 9.03 -5.05
C LEU A 137 -11.62 8.30 -4.65
N HIS A 138 -12.65 9.05 -4.25
CA HIS A 138 -13.94 8.47 -3.89
C HIS A 138 -14.86 8.22 -5.10
N SER A 139 -14.44 8.57 -6.32
CA SER A 139 -15.22 8.29 -7.51
C SER A 139 -15.27 6.78 -7.78
N TRP A 140 -16.36 6.33 -8.41
CA TRP A 140 -16.47 4.96 -8.91
C TRP A 140 -15.31 4.61 -9.86
N GLU A 141 -14.96 5.55 -10.73
CA GLU A 141 -13.88 5.38 -11.72
C GLU A 141 -12.55 5.08 -11.04
N ALA A 142 -12.16 5.83 -10.00
CA ALA A 142 -10.93 5.59 -9.25
C ALA A 142 -10.90 4.22 -8.57
N ARG A 143 -12.07 3.74 -8.13
CA ARG A 143 -12.19 2.43 -7.48
C ARG A 143 -12.05 1.29 -8.48
N ALA A 144 -12.60 1.44 -9.67
CA ALA A 144 -12.63 0.42 -10.71
C ALA A 144 -11.34 0.40 -11.57
N HIS A 145 -10.72 1.56 -11.76
CA HIS A 145 -9.60 1.76 -12.68
C HIS A 145 -8.55 2.70 -12.08
N TRP A 146 -7.32 2.61 -12.61
CA TRP A 146 -6.32 3.63 -12.38
C TRP A 146 -6.75 4.94 -13.04
N ILE A 147 -6.72 6.03 -12.28
CA ILE A 147 -6.83 7.39 -12.81
C ILE A 147 -5.63 8.21 -12.38
N GLU A 148 -5.23 9.17 -13.20
CA GLU A 148 -4.09 10.03 -12.89
C GLU A 148 -4.38 10.97 -11.71
N PRO A 149 -3.35 11.39 -10.95
CA PRO A 149 -3.46 12.43 -9.92
C PRO A 149 -4.00 13.77 -10.45
N ASP A 150 -4.78 14.49 -9.65
CA ASP A 150 -5.30 15.83 -9.99
C ASP A 150 -4.67 16.99 -9.21
N ILE A 151 -3.92 16.71 -8.13
CA ILE A 151 -3.23 17.75 -7.35
C ILE A 151 -1.78 17.90 -7.79
N LYS A 152 -1.06 16.78 -7.85
CA LYS A 152 0.37 16.74 -8.18
C LYS A 152 0.69 15.49 -8.98
N PRO A 153 1.51 15.57 -10.04
CA PRO A 153 1.91 14.38 -10.79
C PRO A 153 2.67 13.40 -9.91
N LEU A 154 2.50 12.10 -10.18
CA LEU A 154 3.29 11.10 -9.51
C LEU A 154 4.74 11.19 -9.98
N PRO A 155 5.69 10.82 -9.12
CA PRO A 155 7.08 11.05 -9.42
C PRO A 155 7.58 10.29 -10.67
N ASP A 156 6.96 9.16 -11.04
CA ASP A 156 7.28 8.33 -12.21
C ASP A 156 6.11 8.24 -13.23
N ALA A 157 5.12 9.12 -13.15
CA ALA A 157 4.06 9.10 -14.16
C ALA A 157 4.68 9.33 -15.55
N PRO A 158 4.41 8.48 -16.57
CA PRO A 158 4.71 8.88 -17.93
C PRO A 158 4.03 10.23 -18.14
N ALA A 159 4.74 11.20 -18.74
CA ALA A 159 4.15 12.49 -19.09
C ALA A 159 2.79 12.23 -19.76
N PRO A 160 1.74 13.00 -19.42
CA PRO A 160 0.41 12.76 -19.97
C PRO A 160 0.55 12.71 -21.47
N THR A 161 0.48 11.50 -22.03
CA THR A 161 0.41 11.34 -23.47
C THR A 161 -0.92 11.95 -23.81
N ASP A 162 -0.83 13.11 -24.46
CA ASP A 162 -1.94 13.79 -25.10
C ASP A 162 -2.72 12.71 -25.87
N ARG A 163 -3.79 12.18 -25.27
CA ARG A 163 -4.83 11.48 -26.00
C ARG A 163 -5.66 12.57 -26.66
N THR A 164 -5.04 13.21 -27.64
CA THR A 164 -5.74 13.67 -28.81
C THR A 164 -6.17 12.41 -29.55
N ASP A 165 -7.33 11.87 -29.17
CA ASP A 165 -8.07 11.01 -30.10
C ASP A 165 -9.10 11.88 -30.86
N PRO A 166 -9.24 11.65 -32.17
CA PRO A 166 -9.93 12.51 -33.13
C PRO A 166 -11.46 12.57 -32.99
#